data_AF-A0A2P5CW99-F1
#
_entry.id   AF-A0A2P5CW99-F1
#
_cell.length_a   1.000
_cell.length_b   1.000
_cell.length_c   1.000
_cell.angle_alpha   90.00
_cell.angle_beta   90.00
_cell.angle_gamma   90.00
#
_symmetry.space_group_name_H-M   'P 1'
#
loop_
_entity.id
_entity.type
_entity.pdbx_description
1 polymer ?
#
loop_
_entity_poly.entity_id
_entity_poly.type
_entity_poly.pdbx_seq_one_letter_code
_entity_poly.pdbx_strand_id
1 'polypeptide(L)'
;MIVSPPQYLFDNADISRRFSLWGAIILECIWTSRNEVVHGKVMPNPTQCLLSYSKRVEEFEWCLPSEQLDRKSENYCFPISWTPPKSGTIKINVDASVSEHVAAVSVVC
;
A
#
# COMPACT_ATOMS: atom_id res chain seq x y z
N MET A 1 5.44 -0.54 -0.05
CA MET A 1 6.10 -1.02 -1.31
C MET A 1 5.30 -0.43 -2.46
N ILE A 2 5.90 0.42 -3.30
CA ILE A 2 5.21 1.00 -4.47
C ILE A 2 5.47 0.07 -5.65
N VAL A 3 4.41 -0.54 -6.18
CA VAL A 3 4.48 -1.42 -7.35
C VAL A 3 4.37 -0.54 -8.59
N SER A 4 5.49 -0.10 -9.14
CA SER A 4 5.47 0.68 -10.37
C SER A 4 5.29 -0.23 -11.58
N PRO A 5 4.43 0.13 -12.54
CA PRO A 5 4.39 -0.58 -13.80
C PRO A 5 5.68 -0.39 -14.60
N PRO A 6 6.01 -1.31 -15.52
CA PRO A 6 7.11 -1.12 -16.45
C PRO A 6 6.89 0.15 -17.28
N GLN A 7 7.89 1.03 -17.30
CA GLN A 7 7.82 2.36 -17.91
C GLN A 7 7.40 2.34 -19.40
N TYR A 8 7.70 1.25 -20.11
CA TYR A 8 7.39 1.08 -21.52
C TYR A 8 5.96 0.60 -21.80
N LEU A 9 5.19 0.20 -20.78
CA LEU A 9 3.83 -0.31 -20.96
C LEU A 9 2.75 0.78 -20.77
N PHE A 10 3.05 1.89 -20.10
CA PHE A 10 2.03 2.86 -19.69
C PHE A 10 2.55 4.30 -19.62
N ASP A 11 2.24 5.12 -20.63
CA ASP A 11 2.46 6.59 -20.63
C ASP A 11 1.32 7.36 -19.93
N ASN A 12 0.26 6.68 -19.50
CA ASN A 12 -0.90 7.28 -18.87
C ASN A 12 -0.84 7.16 -17.34
N ALA A 13 -0.80 8.31 -16.65
CA ALA A 13 -0.71 8.41 -15.20
C ALA A 13 -1.86 7.68 -14.46
N ASP A 14 -3.07 7.67 -15.02
CA ASP A 14 -4.23 7.00 -14.41
C ASP A 14 -4.10 5.48 -14.48
N ILE A 15 -3.59 4.97 -15.60
CA ILE A 15 -3.33 3.54 -15.76
C ILE A 15 -2.20 3.11 -14.83
N SER A 16 -1.16 3.94 -14.72
CA SER A 16 -0.05 3.68 -13.79
C SER A 16 -0.51 3.62 -12.33
N ARG A 17 -1.38 4.56 -11.94
CA ARG A 17 -1.99 4.59 -10.62
C ARG A 17 -2.86 3.35 -10.35
N ARG A 18 -3.73 2.98 -11.29
CA ARG A 18 -4.56 1.76 -11.18
C ARG A 18 -3.69 0.52 -11.07
N PHE A 19 -2.68 0.37 -11.92
CA PHE A 19 -1.74 -0.75 -11.86
C PHE A 19 -1.06 -0.84 -10.49
N SER A 20 -0.59 0.30 -9.96
CA SER A 20 0.06 0.36 -8.65
C SER A 20 -0.89 -0.03 -7.52
N LEU A 21 -2.14 0.42 -7.58
CA LEU A 21 -3.19 0.06 -6.61
C LEU A 21 -3.49 -1.44 -6.63
N TRP A 22 -3.76 -1.98 -7.82
CA TRP A 22 -4.00 -3.41 -8.01
C TRP A 22 -2.81 -4.24 -7.53
N GLY A 23 -1.60 -3.83 -7.88
CA GLY A 23 -0.36 -4.48 -7.43
C GLY A 23 -0.21 -4.45 -5.91
N ALA A 24 -0.46 -3.31 -5.27
CA ALA A 24 -0.38 -3.17 -3.81
C ALA A 24 -1.39 -4.07 -3.09
N ILE A 25 -2.65 -4.07 -3.54
CA ILE A 25 -3.72 -4.90 -2.95
C ILE A 25 -3.38 -6.37 -3.12
N ILE A 26 -2.98 -6.81 -4.33
CA ILE A 26 -2.60 -8.21 -4.58
C ILE A 26 -1.45 -8.65 -3.67
N LEU A 27 -0.43 -7.80 -3.48
CA LEU A 27 0.73 -8.15 -2.66
C LEU A 27 0.39 -8.19 -1.16
N GLU A 28 -0.40 -7.26 -0.66
CA GLU A 28 -0.93 -7.29 0.71
C GLU A 28 -1.72 -8.58 0.95
N CYS A 29 -2.53 -8.97 -0.02
CA CYS A 29 -3.36 -10.15 0.03
C CYS A 29 -2.56 -11.45 0.05
N ILE A 30 -1.56 -11.57 -0.84
CA ILE A 30 -0.60 -12.69 -0.83
C ILE A 30 0.13 -12.76 0.51
N TRP A 31 0.61 -11.61 1.01
CA TRP A 31 1.30 -11.51 2.29
C TRP A 31 0.43 -11.99 3.45
N THR A 32 -0.83 -11.53 3.49
CA THR A 32 -1.79 -11.87 4.53
C THR A 32 -2.11 -13.36 4.51
N SER A 33 -2.45 -13.92 3.35
CA SER A 33 -2.74 -15.35 3.20
C SER A 33 -1.54 -16.22 3.56
N ARG A 34 -0.32 -15.79 3.21
CA ARG A 34 0.92 -16.47 3.61
C ARG A 34 1.09 -16.47 5.14
N ASN A 35 0.79 -15.36 5.81
CA ASN A 35 0.88 -15.28 7.26
C ASN A 35 -0.21 -16.12 7.96
N GLU A 36 -1.43 -16.14 7.43
CA GLU A 36 -2.53 -16.97 7.96
C GLU A 36 -2.21 -18.48 7.92
N VAL A 37 -1.57 -18.93 6.82
CA VAL A 37 -1.11 -20.31 6.66
C VAL A 37 0.04 -20.61 7.63
N VAL A 38 1.04 -19.74 7.71
CA VAL A 38 2.22 -19.94 8.58
C VAL A 38 1.86 -19.94 10.07
N HIS A 39 0.92 -19.08 10.49
CA HIS A 39 0.46 -18.98 11.87
C HIS A 39 -0.74 -19.89 12.19
N GLY A 40 -1.06 -20.81 11.26
CA GLY A 40 -1.79 -22.04 11.57
C GLY A 40 -3.29 -21.90 11.81
N LYS A 41 -3.97 -20.90 11.23
CA LYS A 41 -5.41 -20.72 11.49
C LYS A 41 -6.38 -20.97 10.34
N VAL A 42 -6.00 -20.95 9.06
CA VAL A 42 -6.96 -21.21 7.96
C VAL A 42 -6.24 -21.68 6.68
N MET A 43 -6.84 -22.59 5.90
CA MET A 43 -6.54 -22.72 4.46
C MET A 43 -7.41 -21.70 3.70
N PRO A 44 -6.85 -20.59 3.20
CA PRO A 44 -7.64 -19.59 2.48
C PRO A 44 -8.26 -20.20 1.22
N ASN A 45 -9.57 -19.99 1.03
CA ASN A 45 -10.25 -20.38 -0.19
C ASN A 45 -9.87 -19.37 -1.30
N PRO A 46 -9.18 -19.79 -2.38
CA PRO A 46 -8.69 -18.87 -3.40
C PRO A 46 -9.78 -18.06 -4.08
N THR A 47 -10.97 -18.64 -4.27
CA THR A 47 -12.12 -17.96 -4.87
C THR A 47 -12.65 -16.87 -3.95
N GLN A 48 -12.76 -17.15 -2.65
CA GLN A 48 -13.23 -16.17 -1.66
C GLN A 48 -12.22 -15.03 -1.50
N CYS A 49 -10.93 -15.35 -1.53
CA CYS A 49 -9.83 -14.39 -1.56
C CYS A 49 -9.96 -13.46 -2.76
N LEU A 50 -10.05 -13.99 -3.99
CA LEU A 50 -10.20 -13.19 -5.20
C LEU A 50 -11.41 -12.24 -5.15
N LEU A 51 -12.57 -12.73 -4.68
CA LEU A 51 -13.77 -11.90 -4.50
C LEU A 51 -13.54 -10.76 -3.50
N SER A 52 -12.90 -11.06 -2.37
CA SER A 52 -12.55 -10.05 -1.38
C SER A 52 -11.59 -9.00 -1.93
N TYR A 53 -10.68 -9.38 -2.84
CA TYR A 53 -9.68 -8.49 -3.41
C TYR A 53 -10.31 -7.55 -4.44
N SER A 54 -11.13 -8.08 -5.33
CA SER A 54 -11.91 -7.27 -6.29
C SER A 54 -12.78 -6.25 -5.56
N LYS A 55 -13.43 -6.66 -4.47
CA LYS A 55 -14.24 -5.75 -3.65
C LYS A 55 -13.42 -4.63 -3.02
N ARG A 56 -12.22 -4.92 -2.49
CA ARG A 56 -11.32 -3.89 -1.94
C ARG A 56 -10.86 -2.88 -3.00
N VAL A 57 -10.66 -3.35 -4.24
CA VAL A 57 -10.34 -2.43 -5.34
C VAL A 57 -11.52 -1.52 -5.65
N GLU A 58 -12.73 -2.07 -5.78
CA GLU A 58 -13.94 -1.26 -6.01
C GLU A 58 -14.16 -0.23 -4.89
N GLU A 59 -14.02 -0.64 -3.62
CA GLU A 59 -14.11 0.25 -2.47
C GLU A 59 -13.08 1.38 -2.55
N PHE A 60 -11.85 1.08 -2.97
CA PHE A 60 -10.83 2.09 -3.15
C PHE A 60 -11.14 3.03 -4.31
N GLU A 61 -11.60 2.50 -5.45
CA GLU A 61 -12.01 3.30 -6.61
C GLU A 61 -13.18 4.24 -6.28
N TRP A 62 -14.10 3.83 -5.41
CA TRP A 62 -15.16 4.72 -4.88
C TRP A 62 -14.63 5.79 -3.94
N CYS A 63 -13.60 5.48 -3.15
CA CYS A 63 -12.96 6.45 -2.26
C CYS A 63 -12.04 7.42 -3.00
N LEU A 64 -11.76 7.20 -4.30
CA LEU A 64 -11.00 8.15 -5.09
C LEU A 64 -11.84 9.42 -5.26
N PRO A 65 -11.35 10.59 -4.78
CA PRO A 65 -12.06 11.83 -5.00
C PRO A 65 -12.20 12.06 -6.51
N SER A 66 -13.44 12.26 -6.96
CA SER A 66 -13.75 12.76 -8.29
C SER A 66 -13.05 14.11 -8.45
N GLU A 67 -11.95 14.12 -9.19
CA GLU A 67 -11.15 15.28 -9.60
C GLU A 67 -11.38 16.57 -8.81
N GLN A 68 -10.55 16.80 -7.77
CA GLN A 68 -9.96 18.10 -7.40
C GLN A 68 -9.30 17.96 -6.01
N LEU A 69 -8.08 17.43 -5.99
CA LEU A 69 -7.15 17.81 -4.95
C LEU A 69 -6.19 18.81 -5.59
N ASP A 70 -6.45 20.08 -5.31
CA ASP A 70 -5.59 21.20 -5.62
C ASP A 70 -4.12 20.82 -5.36
N ARG A 71 -3.30 20.91 -6.42
CA ARG A 71 -1.87 20.67 -6.39
C ARG A 71 -1.15 21.79 -5.65
N LYS A 72 -1.40 21.92 -4.35
CA LYS A 72 -0.67 22.82 -3.45
C LYS A 72 -0.28 22.11 -2.16
N SER A 73 0.40 20.98 -2.26
CA SER A 73 1.31 20.57 -1.20
C SER A 73 2.73 20.84 -1.69
N GLU A 74 3.34 21.90 -1.16
CA GLU A 74 4.76 22.15 -1.31
C GLU A 74 5.50 20.91 -0.77
N ASN A 75 6.14 20.16 -1.68
CA ASN A 75 6.93 19.00 -1.33
C ASN A 75 8.18 19.44 -0.56
N TYR A 76 8.09 19.53 0.76
CA TYR A 76 9.25 19.46 1.65
C TYR A 76 9.80 18.03 1.65
N CYS A 77 10.34 17.61 0.50
CA CYS A 77 11.05 16.35 0.37
C CYS A 77 12.46 16.57 0.91
N PHE A 78 12.64 16.44 2.22
CA PHE A 78 13.97 16.25 2.77
C PHE A 78 14.45 14.85 2.33
N PRO A 79 15.59 14.73 1.64
CA PRO A 79 16.11 13.44 1.24
C PRO A 79 16.67 12.72 2.47
N ILE A 80 15.79 12.04 3.23
CA ILE A 80 16.19 11.09 4.25
C ILE A 80 16.52 9.80 3.53
N SER A 81 17.81 9.58 3.26
CA SER A 81 18.28 8.29 2.76
C SER A 81 18.21 7.26 3.87
N TRP A 82 17.54 6.15 3.60
CA TRP A 82 17.48 5.03 4.54
C TRP A 82 18.89 4.48 4.80
N THR A 83 19.23 4.28 6.07
CA THR A 83 20.46 3.63 6.49
C THR A 83 20.15 2.47 7.45
N PRO A 84 20.96 1.39 7.44
CA PRO A 84 20.76 0.28 8.36
C PRO A 84 20.90 0.75 9.82
N PRO A 85 20.02 0.30 10.73
CA PRO A 85 20.14 0.62 12.15
C PRO A 85 21.42 0.00 12.74
N LYS A 86 22.00 0.68 13.75
CA LYS A 86 23.22 0.22 14.42
C LYS A 86 22.98 -1.10 15.18
N SER A 87 24.03 -1.89 15.38
CA SER A 87 23.97 -3.08 16.23
C SER A 87 23.41 -2.74 17.63
N GLY A 88 22.52 -3.58 18.14
CA GLY A 88 21.77 -3.33 19.38
C GLY A 88 20.51 -2.48 19.24
N THR A 89 20.16 -2.03 18.03
CA THR A 89 18.92 -1.27 17.78
C THR A 89 17.78 -2.20 17.33
N ILE A 90 16.59 -2.02 17.89
CA ILE A 90 15.37 -2.72 17.44
C ILE A 90 14.71 -1.88 16.33
N LYS A 91 14.50 -2.49 15.17
CA LYS A 91 13.75 -1.88 14.06
C LYS A 91 12.27 -2.22 14.20
N ILE A 92 11.43 -1.20 14.30
CA ILE A 92 9.97 -1.36 14.27
C ILE A 92 9.49 -0.79 12.92
N ASN A 93 8.84 -1.63 12.12
CA ASN A 93 8.14 -1.15 10.92
C ASN A 93 6.76 -0.63 11.35
N VAL A 94 6.39 0.53 10.85
CA VAL A 94 5.14 1.21 11.19
C VAL A 94 4.54 1.79 9.93
N ASP A 95 3.23 1.63 9.76
CA ASP A 95 2.46 2.38 8.77
C ASP A 95 1.99 3.69 9.40
N ALA A 96 2.26 4.81 8.75
CA ALA A 96 1.87 6.14 9.22
C ALA A 96 1.04 6.86 8.16
N SER A 97 0.01 7.59 8.60
CA SER A 97 -0.77 8.50 7.77
C SER A 97 -0.69 9.91 8.36
N VAL A 98 -0.57 10.92 7.49
CA VAL A 98 -0.48 12.33 7.87
C VAL A 98 -1.44 13.14 7.00
N SER A 99 -2.23 14.00 7.63
CA SER A 99 -3.01 15.08 7.02
C SER A 99 -2.59 16.41 7.63
N GLU A 100 -3.14 17.52 7.14
CA GLU A 100 -2.82 18.87 7.63
C GLU A 100 -3.04 19.05 9.14
N HIS A 101 -3.93 18.27 9.74
CA HIS A 101 -4.35 18.44 11.14
C HIS A 101 -4.22 17.17 11.98
N VAL A 102 -3.93 16.02 11.37
CA VAL A 102 -3.91 14.73 12.07
C VAL A 102 -2.74 13.89 11.58
N ALA A 103 -2.06 13.23 12.51
CA ALA A 103 -1.13 12.16 12.21
C ALA A 103 -1.53 10.90 12.98
N ALA A 104 -1.51 9.74 12.32
CA ALA A 104 -1.76 8.45 12.92
C ALA A 104 -0.62 7.47 12.58
N VAL A 105 -0.30 6.61 13.54
CA VAL A 105 0.83 5.68 13.51
C VAL A 105 0.29 4.33 13.95
N SER A 106 0.36 3.33 13.08
CA SER A 106 -0.08 1.95 13.35
C SER A 106 1.11 1.00 13.35
N VAL A 107 1.27 0.24 14.43
CA VAL A 107 2.29 -0.81 14.52
C VAL A 107 1.72 -2.09 13.91
N VAL A 108 2.41 -2.62 12.91
CA VAL A 108 2.06 -3.93 12.34
C VAL A 108 2.77 -5.00 13.17
N CYS A 109 2.00 -5.74 13.98
CA CYS A 109 2.46 -6.85 14.80
C CYS A 109 2.36 -8.18 14.05
#